data_AF-A0AAD9T0D3-F1
#
_entry.id   AF-A0AAD9T0D3-F1
#
_cell.length_a   1.000
_cell.length_b   1.000
_cell.length_c   1.000
_cell.angle_alpha   90.00
_cell.angle_beta   90.00
_cell.angle_gamma   90.00
#
_symmetry.space_group_name_H-M   'P 1'
#
loop_
_entity.id
_entity.type
_entity.pdbx_description
1 polymer ?
#
loop_
_entity_poly.entity_id
_entity_poly.type
_entity_poly.pdbx_seq_one_letter_code
_entity_poly.pdbx_strand_id
1 'polypeptide(L)'
;MPICIECRYPVKALYTDYSGADDKSSGHGVRLTVCKNCGRFCDKYVEHDQVVLFIDMVLIKPQPSVIRLGILLLLFDVYLTWARIEKQTSSASPTTDNNFQRLAAQPIFFQYIFFLILCSLSYLAFHVSIRFLTSSPFSPLVVLGIIPRYSRPNSVSTALLVSSSTKLFPILMVIWEYDVPAAARSLGWAVVANNVEALKILLDCGYGTAAFLATVGAISRWLVGRGVMWAAGLHGVDTVGDSGVTPGTSALWAVVELGREWGGRLGLG
;
A
#
# COMPACT_ATOMS: atom_id res chain seq x y z
N MET A 1 -10.91 30.98 -13.23
CA MET A 1 -12.18 31.43 -12.63
C MET A 1 -13.04 30.19 -12.43
N PRO A 2 -13.47 29.88 -11.20
CA PRO A 2 -14.30 28.70 -10.99
C PRO A 2 -15.67 28.89 -11.66
N ILE A 3 -16.24 27.81 -12.15
CA ILE A 3 -17.54 27.78 -12.81
C ILE A 3 -18.45 26.83 -12.05
N CYS A 4 -19.74 27.15 -11.96
CA CYS A 4 -20.73 26.23 -11.42
C CYS A 4 -20.85 25.02 -12.36
N ILE A 5 -20.71 23.80 -11.85
CA ILE A 5 -20.77 22.58 -12.68
C ILE A 5 -22.18 22.34 -13.26
N GLU A 6 -23.22 22.82 -12.56
CA GLU A 6 -24.62 22.63 -12.93
C GLU A 6 -25.07 23.54 -14.08
N CYS A 7 -24.57 24.79 -14.13
CA CYS A 7 -25.07 25.78 -15.09
C CYS A 7 -23.99 26.60 -15.80
N ARG A 8 -22.70 26.27 -15.59
CA ARG A 8 -21.51 26.92 -16.17
C ARG A 8 -21.40 28.43 -15.93
N TYR A 9 -22.16 28.96 -14.98
CA TYR A 9 -22.08 30.37 -14.63
C TYR A 9 -20.77 30.63 -13.85
N PRO A 10 -20.01 31.69 -14.17
CA PRO A 10 -18.77 32.01 -13.48
C PRO A 10 -19.07 32.41 -12.04
N VAL A 11 -18.38 31.77 -11.10
CA VAL A 11 -18.52 32.02 -9.66
C VAL A 11 -17.20 32.48 -9.08
N LYS A 12 -17.25 33.23 -7.98
CA LYS A 12 -16.03 33.77 -7.35
C LYS A 12 -15.25 32.69 -6.58
N ALA A 13 -15.95 31.75 -5.95
CA ALA A 13 -15.36 30.61 -5.22
C ALA A 13 -16.34 29.43 -5.18
N LEU A 14 -15.84 28.19 -5.20
CA LEU A 14 -16.66 26.96 -5.12
C LEU A 14 -17.03 26.58 -3.68
N TYR A 15 -16.23 26.99 -2.71
CA TYR A 15 -16.45 26.82 -1.28
C TYR A 15 -15.94 28.02 -0.49
N THR A 16 -16.36 28.13 0.76
CA THR A 16 -15.87 29.11 1.74
C THR A 16 -15.43 28.41 3.01
N ASP A 17 -14.22 28.73 3.47
CA ASP A 17 -13.68 28.22 4.72
C ASP A 17 -14.07 29.14 5.89
N TYR A 18 -14.57 28.55 6.97
CA TYR A 18 -14.78 29.25 8.24
C TYR A 18 -13.67 28.86 9.22
N SER A 19 -12.76 29.78 9.47
CA SER A 19 -11.56 29.61 10.30
C SER A 19 -11.83 29.65 11.82
N GLY A 20 -13.03 29.26 12.28
CA GLY A 20 -13.52 29.58 13.64
C GLY A 20 -14.00 28.42 14.51
N ALA A 21 -13.76 27.15 14.16
CA ALA A 21 -14.18 26.02 14.99
C ALA A 21 -12.98 25.11 15.30
N ASP A 22 -12.28 25.43 16.39
CA ASP A 22 -11.14 24.67 16.95
C ASP A 22 -11.58 23.45 17.79
N ASP A 23 -12.65 22.74 17.39
CA ASP A 23 -13.04 21.47 18.01
C ASP A 23 -12.53 20.29 17.17
N LYS A 24 -11.53 19.59 17.72
CA LYS A 24 -10.79 18.45 17.14
C LYS A 24 -11.64 17.21 16.77
N SER A 25 -12.97 17.26 16.86
CA SER A 25 -13.87 16.12 16.59
C SER A 25 -14.73 16.29 15.33
N SER A 26 -14.81 17.49 14.75
CA SER A 26 -15.50 17.77 13.49
C SER A 26 -14.55 18.59 12.61
N GLY A 27 -14.09 18.02 11.49
CA GLY A 27 -13.06 18.61 10.63
C GLY A 27 -13.39 20.01 10.10
N HIS A 28 -12.42 20.63 9.41
CA HIS A 28 -12.54 21.93 8.75
C HIS A 28 -13.94 22.14 8.15
N GLY A 29 -14.67 23.15 8.67
CA GLY A 29 -16.03 23.47 8.26
C GLY A 29 -16.06 24.16 6.90
N VAL A 30 -15.78 23.42 5.84
CA VAL A 30 -15.91 23.90 4.46
C VAL A 30 -17.40 23.97 4.12
N ARG A 31 -17.90 25.16 3.78
CA ARG A 31 -19.28 25.32 3.31
C ARG A 31 -19.30 25.54 1.80
N LEU A 32 -20.00 24.66 1.08
CA LEU A 32 -20.14 24.76 -0.36
C LEU A 32 -20.89 26.03 -0.77
N THR A 33 -20.38 26.73 -1.79
CA THR A 33 -21.00 27.94 -2.33
C THR A 33 -22.26 27.58 -3.10
N VAL A 34 -23.37 28.28 -2.88
CA VAL A 34 -24.59 28.14 -3.69
C VAL A 34 -24.54 29.07 -4.89
N CYS A 35 -24.80 28.55 -6.07
CA CYS A 35 -24.79 29.30 -7.32
C CYS A 35 -25.96 30.28 -7.36
N LYS A 36 -25.67 31.55 -7.64
CA LYS A 36 -26.69 32.61 -7.74
C LYS A 36 -27.61 32.47 -8.95
N ASN A 37 -27.19 31.73 -9.98
CA ASN A 37 -27.94 31.57 -11.22
C ASN A 37 -28.94 30.39 -11.16
N CYS A 38 -28.50 29.22 -10.68
CA CYS A 38 -29.35 28.02 -10.64
C CYS A 38 -29.84 27.63 -9.24
N GLY A 39 -29.37 28.30 -8.17
CA GLY A 39 -29.77 28.03 -6.79
C GLY A 39 -29.25 26.71 -6.21
N ARG A 40 -28.43 25.95 -6.95
CA ARG A 40 -27.80 24.70 -6.51
C ARG A 40 -26.38 24.94 -6.01
N PHE A 41 -25.80 24.01 -5.25
CA PHE A 41 -24.39 24.08 -4.87
C PHE A 41 -23.48 24.06 -6.10
N CYS A 42 -22.47 24.95 -6.13
CA CYS A 42 -21.61 25.20 -7.28
C CYS A 42 -20.77 23.98 -7.68
N ASP A 43 -20.31 23.22 -6.69
CA ASP A 43 -19.65 21.94 -6.87
C ASP A 43 -19.87 21.10 -5.61
N LYS A 44 -20.70 20.06 -5.72
CA LYS A 44 -21.01 19.16 -4.60
C LYS A 44 -19.85 18.21 -4.28
N TYR A 45 -18.90 18.00 -5.19
CA TYR A 45 -17.86 16.98 -5.04
C TYR A 45 -16.67 17.44 -4.17
N VAL A 46 -16.61 18.73 -3.82
CA VAL A 46 -15.57 19.32 -2.96
C VAL A 46 -15.60 18.77 -1.53
N GLU A 47 -16.76 18.32 -1.03
CA GLU A 47 -16.89 17.72 0.31
C GLU A 47 -16.36 16.27 0.39
N HIS A 48 -16.05 15.68 -0.77
CA HIS A 48 -15.52 14.33 -0.89
C HIS A 48 -14.05 14.36 -1.34
N ASP A 49 -13.13 14.71 -0.43
CA ASP A 49 -11.68 14.86 -0.69
C ASP A 49 -11.02 13.59 -1.29
N GLN A 50 -11.48 12.41 -0.87
CA GLN A 50 -11.05 11.12 -1.41
C GLN A 50 -11.52 10.87 -2.86
N VAL A 51 -12.60 11.50 -3.30
CA VAL A 51 -13.18 11.34 -4.65
C VAL A 51 -12.43 12.21 -5.66
N VAL A 52 -11.83 13.34 -5.27
CA VAL A 52 -11.04 14.21 -6.17
C VAL A 52 -9.63 13.63 -6.44
N LEU A 53 -8.96 13.04 -5.44
CA LEU A 53 -7.70 12.30 -5.62
C LEU A 53 -7.90 11.02 -6.46
N PHE A 54 -9.04 10.34 -6.33
CA PHE A 54 -9.37 9.14 -7.11
C PHE A 54 -9.78 9.48 -8.56
N ILE A 55 -10.43 10.61 -8.78
CA ILE A 55 -10.80 11.12 -10.11
C ILE A 55 -9.55 11.52 -10.91
N ASP A 56 -8.58 12.29 -10.37
CA ASP A 56 -7.33 12.61 -11.09
C ASP A 56 -6.48 11.37 -11.43
N MET A 57 -6.58 10.32 -10.61
CA MET A 57 -5.88 9.05 -10.79
C MET A 57 -6.54 8.12 -11.83
N VAL A 58 -7.84 8.31 -12.09
CA VAL A 58 -8.67 7.48 -12.98
C VAL A 58 -8.99 8.17 -14.32
N LEU A 59 -8.97 9.50 -14.41
CA LEU A 59 -9.61 10.22 -15.53
C LEU A 59 -8.75 10.62 -16.73
N ILE A 60 -7.49 10.17 -16.93
CA ILE A 60 -6.91 10.23 -18.30
C ILE A 60 -6.43 8.85 -18.78
N LYS A 61 -7.47 8.04 -19.01
CA LYS A 61 -7.66 7.09 -20.12
C LYS A 61 -7.22 5.63 -19.85
N PRO A 62 -8.04 4.61 -20.24
CA PRO A 62 -7.67 3.20 -20.16
C PRO A 62 -6.57 2.96 -21.18
N GLN A 63 -5.34 2.95 -20.73
CA GLN A 63 -4.20 2.95 -21.64
C GLN A 63 -3.11 2.05 -21.03
N PRO A 64 -2.18 1.52 -21.82
CA PRO A 64 -0.99 0.78 -21.39
C PRO A 64 -0.21 1.28 -20.14
N SER A 65 -0.56 2.42 -19.56
CA SER A 65 0.03 3.02 -18.36
C SER A 65 -0.08 2.18 -17.08
N VAL A 66 -1.17 1.47 -16.79
CA VAL A 66 -1.27 0.65 -15.54
C VAL A 66 -0.33 -0.55 -15.60
N ILE A 67 -0.24 -1.21 -16.76
CA ILE A 67 0.71 -2.31 -16.97
C ILE A 67 2.15 -1.76 -16.92
N ARG A 68 2.41 -0.60 -17.53
CA ARG A 68 3.72 0.07 -17.43
C ARG A 68 4.06 0.43 -15.98
N LEU A 69 3.11 0.94 -15.21
CA LEU A 69 3.28 1.23 -13.78
C LEU A 69 3.55 -0.05 -12.99
N GLY A 70 2.82 -1.13 -13.28
CA GLY A 70 3.05 -2.43 -12.65
C GLY A 70 4.43 -3.01 -12.96
N ILE A 71 4.87 -2.95 -14.22
CA ILE A 71 6.23 -3.34 -14.64
C ILE A 71 7.26 -2.47 -13.92
N LEU A 72 7.04 -1.15 -13.87
CA LEU A 72 7.94 -0.21 -13.19
C LEU A 72 8.08 -0.56 -11.71
N LEU A 73 6.97 -0.75 -11.00
CA LEU A 73 6.95 -1.11 -9.59
C LEU A 73 7.60 -2.48 -9.33
N LEU A 74 7.40 -3.45 -10.22
CA LEU A 74 8.05 -4.76 -10.16
C LEU A 74 9.58 -4.62 -10.31
N LEU A 75 10.04 -3.89 -11.33
CA LEU A 75 11.46 -3.67 -11.56
C LEU A 75 12.14 -2.94 -10.41
N PHE A 76 11.44 -1.97 -9.79
CA PHE A 76 11.94 -1.33 -8.58
C PHE A 76 12.03 -2.27 -7.39
N ASP A 77 11.03 -3.14 -7.21
CA ASP A 77 11.06 -4.16 -6.17
C ASP A 77 12.25 -5.11 -6.36
N VAL A 78 12.52 -5.52 -7.62
CA VAL A 78 13.70 -6.33 -7.99
C VAL A 78 14.99 -5.60 -7.65
N TYR A 79 15.12 -4.34 -8.05
CA TYR A 79 16.32 -3.53 -7.79
C TYR A 79 16.59 -3.34 -6.30
N LEU A 80 15.58 -2.94 -5.52
CA LEU A 80 15.72 -2.72 -4.07
C LEU A 80 15.99 -4.03 -3.32
N THR A 81 15.43 -5.15 -3.79
CA THR A 81 15.70 -6.48 -3.21
C THR A 81 17.14 -6.88 -3.47
N TRP A 82 17.61 -6.75 -4.70
CA TRP A 82 18.98 -7.03 -5.09
C TRP A 82 19.98 -6.17 -4.31
N ALA A 83 19.79 -4.84 -4.31
CA ALA A 83 20.70 -3.90 -3.66
C ALA A 83 20.82 -4.15 -2.14
N ARG A 84 19.70 -4.51 -1.48
CA ARG A 84 19.72 -4.85 -0.05
C ARG A 84 20.50 -6.13 0.22
N ILE A 85 20.27 -7.18 -0.58
CA ILE A 85 20.92 -8.48 -0.40
C ILE A 85 22.43 -8.38 -0.68
N GLU A 86 22.85 -7.56 -1.63
CA GLU A 86 24.27 -7.30 -1.88
C GLU A 86 24.96 -6.57 -0.72
N LYS A 87 24.29 -5.59 -0.10
CA LYS A 87 24.78 -4.89 1.10
C LYS A 87 24.90 -5.85 2.30
N GLN A 88 23.97 -6.78 2.45
CA GLN A 88 24.04 -7.84 3.48
C GLN A 88 25.16 -8.84 3.19
N THR A 89 25.36 -9.22 1.93
CA THR A 89 26.46 -10.12 1.52
C THR A 89 27.83 -9.49 1.81
N SER A 90 27.97 -8.18 1.58
CA SER A 90 29.22 -7.44 1.86
C SER A 90 29.54 -7.29 3.35
N SER A 91 28.57 -7.47 4.24
CA SER A 91 28.71 -7.32 5.69
C SER A 91 28.74 -8.64 6.46
N ALA A 92 28.48 -9.77 5.80
CA ALA A 92 28.46 -11.10 6.41
C ALA A 92 29.87 -11.69 6.58
N SER A 93 30.15 -12.27 7.75
CA SER A 93 31.41 -12.93 8.07
C SER A 93 31.57 -14.26 7.30
N PRO A 94 32.80 -14.66 6.91
CA PRO A 94 33.09 -15.73 5.94
C PRO A 94 32.74 -17.16 6.37
N THR A 95 32.11 -17.37 7.52
CA THR A 95 31.90 -18.69 8.11
C THR A 95 30.49 -19.27 7.97
N THR A 96 29.49 -18.50 7.50
CA THR A 96 28.08 -18.94 7.48
C THR A 96 27.42 -18.96 6.09
N ASP A 97 27.83 -18.16 5.12
CA ASP A 97 26.98 -17.84 3.95
C ASP A 97 27.52 -18.29 2.58
N ASN A 98 27.91 -19.57 2.48
CA ASN A 98 28.36 -20.19 1.23
C ASN A 98 27.34 -20.11 0.07
N ASN A 99 26.04 -20.02 0.39
CA ASN A 99 24.98 -19.97 -0.63
C ASN A 99 24.82 -18.57 -1.26
N PHE A 100 25.08 -17.48 -0.52
CA PHE A 100 25.07 -16.12 -1.07
C PHE A 100 26.25 -15.91 -2.01
N GLN A 101 27.43 -16.39 -1.61
CA GLN A 101 28.59 -16.34 -2.48
C GLN A 101 28.42 -17.21 -3.72
N ARG A 102 27.71 -18.34 -3.62
CA ARG A 102 27.31 -19.14 -4.79
C ARG A 102 26.35 -18.40 -5.71
N LEU A 103 25.36 -17.67 -5.17
CA LEU A 103 24.44 -16.87 -5.97
C LEU A 103 25.14 -15.68 -6.63
N ALA A 104 26.06 -15.02 -5.91
CA ALA A 104 26.88 -13.92 -6.44
C ALA A 104 27.91 -14.39 -7.48
N ALA A 105 28.37 -15.64 -7.39
CA ALA A 105 29.26 -16.26 -8.38
C ALA A 105 28.52 -16.75 -9.63
N GLN A 106 27.18 -16.78 -9.65
CA GLN A 106 26.41 -17.13 -10.84
C GLN A 106 26.52 -16.03 -11.91
N PRO A 107 26.29 -16.37 -13.19
CA PRO A 107 26.15 -15.36 -14.22
C PRO A 107 25.03 -14.40 -13.85
N ILE A 108 25.27 -13.11 -14.13
CA ILE A 108 24.37 -11.98 -13.85
C ILE A 108 22.92 -12.26 -14.30
N PHE A 109 22.75 -12.97 -15.43
CA PHE A 109 21.45 -13.37 -15.95
C PHE A 109 20.63 -14.23 -14.99
N PHE A 110 21.23 -15.27 -14.40
CA PHE A 110 20.55 -16.17 -13.47
C PHE A 110 20.20 -15.47 -12.15
N GLN A 111 21.07 -14.57 -11.70
CA GLN A 111 20.81 -13.72 -10.54
C GLN A 111 19.56 -12.84 -10.75
N TYR A 112 19.44 -12.19 -11.92
CA TYR A 112 18.27 -11.36 -12.23
C TYR A 112 16.98 -12.17 -12.39
N ILE A 113 17.03 -13.34 -13.04
CA ILE A 113 15.85 -14.21 -13.15
C ILE A 113 15.36 -14.64 -11.77
N PHE A 114 16.28 -15.00 -10.88
CA PHE A 114 15.93 -15.37 -9.50
C PHE A 114 15.19 -14.23 -8.78
N PHE A 115 15.75 -13.01 -8.79
CA PHE A 115 15.10 -11.86 -8.15
C PHE A 115 13.78 -11.47 -8.83
N LEU A 116 13.69 -11.60 -10.15
CA LEU A 116 12.45 -11.35 -10.88
C LEU A 116 11.35 -12.34 -10.47
N ILE A 117 11.67 -13.63 -10.36
CA ILE A 117 10.71 -14.66 -9.90
C ILE A 117 10.31 -14.40 -8.45
N LEU A 118 11.29 -14.14 -7.57
CA LEU A 118 11.05 -13.83 -6.15
C LEU A 118 10.07 -12.65 -5.99
N CYS A 119 10.35 -11.53 -6.65
CA CYS A 119 9.52 -10.33 -6.59
C CYS A 119 8.16 -10.55 -7.26
N SER A 120 8.10 -11.24 -8.39
CA SER A 120 6.85 -11.53 -9.11
C SER A 120 5.91 -12.40 -8.29
N LEU A 121 6.41 -13.50 -7.70
CA LEU A 121 5.61 -14.38 -6.85
C LEU A 121 5.13 -13.68 -5.58
N SER A 122 6.00 -12.90 -4.94
CA SER A 122 5.67 -12.10 -3.76
C SER A 122 4.58 -11.06 -4.07
N TYR A 123 4.67 -10.40 -5.23
CA TYR A 123 3.68 -9.45 -5.70
C TYR A 123 2.33 -10.11 -6.05
N LEU A 124 2.37 -11.23 -6.77
CA LEU A 124 1.18 -12.01 -7.08
C LEU A 124 0.50 -12.51 -5.80
N ALA A 125 1.25 -12.96 -4.80
CA ALA A 125 0.72 -13.41 -3.52
C ALA A 125 -0.05 -12.31 -2.78
N PHE A 126 0.47 -11.07 -2.79
CA PHE A 126 -0.21 -9.90 -2.25
C PHE A 126 -1.56 -9.64 -2.96
N HIS A 127 -1.56 -9.61 -4.29
CA HIS A 127 -2.76 -9.33 -5.07
C HIS A 127 -3.79 -10.47 -5.02
N VAL A 128 -3.35 -11.72 -5.13
CA VAL A 128 -4.23 -12.89 -5.13
C VAL A 128 -4.87 -13.06 -3.76
N SER A 129 -4.13 -12.85 -2.66
CA SER A 129 -4.72 -12.91 -1.32
C SER A 129 -5.82 -11.86 -1.14
N ILE A 130 -5.55 -10.59 -1.41
CA ILE A 130 -6.57 -9.53 -1.23
C ILE A 130 -7.77 -9.75 -2.17
N ARG A 131 -7.55 -10.16 -3.42
CA ARG A 131 -8.64 -10.51 -4.35
C ARG A 131 -9.46 -11.69 -3.85
N PHE A 132 -8.82 -12.71 -3.29
CA PHE A 132 -9.50 -13.84 -2.71
C PHE A 132 -10.37 -13.40 -1.53
N LEU A 133 -9.82 -12.61 -0.61
CA LEU A 133 -10.58 -12.12 0.55
C LEU A 133 -11.73 -11.16 0.19
N THR A 134 -11.66 -10.44 -0.94
CA THR A 134 -12.67 -9.43 -1.32
C THR A 134 -13.71 -9.92 -2.34
N SER A 135 -13.31 -10.79 -3.27
CA SER A 135 -14.16 -11.19 -4.41
C SER A 135 -14.57 -12.67 -4.41
N SER A 136 -13.92 -13.53 -3.62
CA SER A 136 -14.24 -14.96 -3.56
C SER A 136 -15.53 -15.21 -2.76
N PRO A 137 -16.41 -16.12 -3.21
CA PRO A 137 -17.57 -16.55 -2.41
C PRO A 137 -17.16 -17.34 -1.15
N PHE A 138 -15.95 -17.92 -1.14
CA PHE A 138 -15.39 -18.64 0.00
C PHE A 138 -14.59 -17.75 0.95
N SER A 139 -14.61 -16.42 0.75
CA SER A 139 -13.91 -15.52 1.64
C SER A 139 -14.53 -15.58 3.04
N PRO A 140 -13.73 -15.78 4.10
CA PRO A 140 -14.25 -15.80 5.46
C PRO A 140 -14.94 -14.48 5.82
N LEU A 141 -14.48 -13.35 5.29
CA LEU A 141 -15.08 -12.03 5.55
C LEU A 141 -16.45 -11.87 4.90
N VAL A 142 -16.67 -12.50 3.75
CA VAL A 142 -17.96 -12.50 3.05
C VAL A 142 -18.93 -13.48 3.72
N VAL A 143 -18.43 -14.66 4.12
CA VAL A 143 -19.22 -15.67 4.85
C VAL A 143 -19.65 -15.17 6.23
N LEU A 144 -18.80 -14.41 6.92
CA LEU A 144 -19.10 -13.78 8.22
C LEU A 144 -19.92 -12.48 8.10
N GLY A 145 -20.26 -12.04 6.88
CA GLY A 145 -21.06 -10.84 6.66
C GLY A 145 -20.38 -9.51 7.01
N ILE A 146 -19.05 -9.49 7.14
CA ILE A 146 -18.27 -8.30 7.52
C ILE A 146 -18.15 -7.32 6.34
N ILE A 147 -18.07 -7.84 5.11
CA ILE A 147 -18.03 -7.03 3.88
C ILE A 147 -18.94 -7.59 2.79
N PRO A 148 -19.57 -6.74 1.98
CA PRO A 148 -20.26 -7.18 0.78
C PRO A 148 -19.26 -7.71 -0.24
N ARG A 149 -19.67 -8.72 -1.01
CA ARG A 149 -18.82 -9.31 -2.05
C ARG A 149 -18.52 -8.28 -3.15
N TYR A 150 -17.24 -8.02 -3.40
CA TYR A 150 -16.83 -7.11 -4.46
C TYR A 150 -16.68 -7.83 -5.80
N SER A 151 -17.51 -7.48 -6.79
CA SER A 151 -17.59 -8.21 -8.07
C SER A 151 -16.50 -7.87 -9.09
N ARG A 152 -15.67 -6.83 -8.86
CA ARG A 152 -14.67 -6.34 -9.82
C ARG A 152 -13.23 -6.50 -9.32
N PRO A 153 -12.65 -7.72 -9.32
CA PRO A 153 -11.33 -7.99 -8.75
C PRO A 153 -10.18 -7.23 -9.42
N ASN A 154 -10.32 -6.87 -10.70
CA ASN A 154 -9.29 -6.10 -11.42
C ASN A 154 -9.14 -4.67 -10.88
N SER A 155 -10.25 -4.07 -10.42
CA SER A 155 -10.24 -2.73 -9.83
C SER A 155 -9.48 -2.70 -8.51
N VAL A 156 -9.56 -3.77 -7.71
CA VAL A 156 -8.77 -3.95 -6.48
C VAL A 156 -7.28 -3.95 -6.78
N SER A 157 -6.86 -4.67 -7.82
CA SER A 157 -5.45 -4.71 -8.20
C SER A 157 -4.95 -3.38 -8.73
N THR A 158 -5.75 -2.67 -9.53
CA THR A 158 -5.40 -1.34 -10.00
C THR A 158 -5.30 -0.34 -8.85
N ALA A 159 -6.24 -0.33 -7.90
CA ALA A 159 -6.19 0.57 -6.75
C ALA A 159 -4.95 0.32 -5.89
N LEU A 160 -4.62 -0.95 -5.61
CA LEU A 160 -3.41 -1.33 -4.87
C LEU A 160 -2.12 -1.00 -5.63
N LEU A 161 -2.10 -1.18 -6.96
CA LEU A 161 -0.98 -0.79 -7.82
C LEU A 161 -0.69 0.71 -7.70
N VAL A 162 -1.73 1.54 -7.84
CA VAL A 162 -1.54 2.98 -7.78
C VAL A 162 -1.25 3.46 -6.37
N SER A 163 -1.88 2.88 -5.36
CA SER A 163 -1.53 3.12 -3.95
C SER A 163 -0.07 2.75 -3.63
N SER A 164 0.42 1.67 -4.21
CA SER A 164 1.81 1.24 -4.07
C SER A 164 2.82 2.07 -4.88
N SER A 165 2.38 3.08 -5.67
CA SER A 165 3.30 4.02 -6.37
C SER A 165 4.25 4.76 -5.41
N THR A 166 3.86 4.86 -4.13
CA THR A 166 4.71 5.39 -3.06
C THR A 166 6.02 4.62 -2.84
N LYS A 167 6.13 3.39 -3.36
CA LYS A 167 7.38 2.62 -3.40
C LYS A 167 8.44 3.22 -4.34
N LEU A 168 8.10 4.22 -5.15
CA LEU A 168 9.05 4.95 -5.98
C LEU A 168 9.83 6.01 -5.18
N PHE A 169 9.31 6.51 -4.06
CA PHE A 169 10.01 7.53 -3.25
C PHE A 169 11.42 7.11 -2.79
N PRO A 170 11.68 5.86 -2.36
CA PRO A 170 13.02 5.39 -2.04
C PRO A 170 14.06 5.59 -3.14
N ILE A 171 13.69 5.70 -4.43
CA ILE A 171 14.65 5.97 -5.52
C ILE A 171 15.29 7.35 -5.36
N LEU A 172 14.49 8.35 -4.98
CA LEU A 172 15.01 9.68 -4.69
C LEU A 172 15.98 9.63 -3.49
N MET A 173 15.75 8.72 -2.55
CA MET A 173 16.66 8.45 -1.42
C MET A 173 17.88 7.58 -1.78
N VAL A 174 17.91 6.96 -2.96
CA VAL A 174 19.10 6.24 -3.47
C VAL A 174 19.95 7.17 -4.34
N ILE A 175 19.32 8.08 -5.09
CA ILE A 175 20.02 9.11 -5.88
C ILE A 175 20.72 10.12 -4.97
N TRP A 176 20.17 10.36 -3.78
CA TRP A 176 20.76 11.24 -2.78
C TRP A 176 21.18 10.41 -1.57
N GLU A 177 22.41 10.55 -1.06
CA GLU A 177 22.98 9.76 0.06
C GLU A 177 22.31 10.05 1.44
N TYR A 178 20.99 10.03 1.52
CA TYR A 178 20.23 10.08 2.78
C TYR A 178 20.01 8.65 3.28
N ASP A 179 21.09 7.99 3.69
CA ASP A 179 21.07 6.64 4.25
C ASP A 179 20.57 6.67 5.71
N VAL A 180 19.37 7.23 5.94
CA VAL A 180 18.72 7.29 7.26
C VAL A 180 17.79 6.08 7.41
N PRO A 181 18.11 5.07 8.24
CA PRO A 181 17.29 3.87 8.40
C PRO A 181 15.85 4.16 8.84
N ALA A 182 15.64 5.28 9.54
CA ALA A 182 14.33 5.75 9.95
C ALA A 182 13.43 6.13 8.76
N ALA A 183 14.00 6.69 7.69
CA ALA A 183 13.24 7.08 6.50
C ALA A 183 12.78 5.86 5.69
N ALA A 184 13.63 4.84 5.53
CA ALA A 184 13.25 3.58 4.89
C ALA A 184 12.10 2.87 5.65
N ARG A 185 12.13 2.91 6.99
CA ARG A 185 11.05 2.37 7.83
C ARG A 185 9.75 3.18 7.68
N SER A 186 9.84 4.51 7.72
CA SER A 186 8.69 5.40 7.54
C SER A 186 7.99 5.18 6.20
N LEU A 187 8.76 5.05 5.11
CA LEU A 187 8.22 4.76 3.78
C LEU A 187 7.52 3.39 3.72
N GLY A 188 8.03 2.38 4.43
CA GLY A 188 7.36 1.09 4.57
C GLY A 188 5.97 1.21 5.19
N TRP A 189 5.85 1.93 6.31
CA TRP A 189 4.56 2.20 6.96
C TRP A 189 3.63 3.06 6.10
N ALA A 190 4.17 4.04 5.37
CA ALA A 190 3.40 4.88 4.46
C ALA A 190 2.75 4.07 3.34
N VAL A 191 3.45 3.09 2.76
CA VAL A 191 2.89 2.19 1.74
C VAL A 191 1.74 1.35 2.30
N VAL A 192 1.84 0.88 3.54
CA VAL A 192 0.76 0.12 4.19
C VAL A 192 -0.43 1.01 4.47
N ALA A 193 -0.21 2.18 5.05
CA ALA A 193 -1.27 3.15 5.32
C ALA A 193 -2.00 3.55 4.03
N ASN A 194 -1.26 3.77 2.93
CA ASN A 194 -1.86 4.06 1.64
C ASN A 194 -2.69 2.87 1.12
N ASN A 195 -2.19 1.63 1.24
CA ASN A 195 -2.94 0.45 0.83
C ASN A 195 -4.21 0.27 1.68
N VAL A 196 -4.17 0.59 2.98
CA VAL A 196 -5.35 0.59 3.86
C VAL A 196 -6.37 1.63 3.40
N GLU A 197 -5.93 2.85 3.12
CA GLU A 197 -6.82 3.92 2.65
C GLU A 197 -7.45 3.58 1.30
N ALA A 198 -6.65 3.04 0.37
CA ALA A 198 -7.14 2.58 -0.93
C ALA A 198 -8.18 1.46 -0.80
N LEU A 199 -7.96 0.49 0.10
CA LEU A 199 -8.93 -0.58 0.35
C LEU A 199 -10.19 -0.09 1.05
N LYS A 200 -10.06 0.83 2.01
CA LYS A 200 -11.17 1.48 2.69
C LYS A 200 -12.07 2.20 1.70
N ILE A 201 -11.49 3.05 0.84
CA ILE A 201 -12.21 3.83 -0.18
C ILE A 201 -12.85 2.89 -1.21
N LEU A 202 -12.11 1.91 -1.70
CA LEU A 202 -12.60 1.04 -2.77
C LEU A 202 -13.72 0.11 -2.32
N LEU A 203 -13.62 -0.42 -1.10
CA LEU A 203 -14.56 -1.39 -0.54
C LEU A 203 -15.65 -0.75 0.33
N ASP A 204 -15.57 0.56 0.55
CA ASP A 204 -16.44 1.34 1.45
C ASP A 204 -16.63 0.65 2.82
N CYS A 205 -15.50 0.21 3.40
CA CYS A 205 -15.48 -0.58 4.63
C CYS A 205 -14.82 0.17 5.78
N GLY A 206 -15.00 -0.32 7.01
CA GLY A 206 -14.35 0.26 8.19
C GLY A 206 -12.82 0.14 8.14
N TYR A 207 -12.13 1.08 8.78
CA TYR A 207 -10.66 1.10 8.87
C TYR A 207 -10.07 -0.21 9.40
N GLY A 208 -10.71 -0.83 10.39
CA GLY A 208 -10.25 -2.10 10.96
C GLY A 208 -10.22 -3.23 9.93
N THR A 209 -11.27 -3.35 9.11
CA THR A 209 -11.36 -4.36 8.05
C THR A 209 -10.34 -4.09 6.94
N ALA A 210 -10.19 -2.83 6.52
CA ALA A 210 -9.19 -2.45 5.53
C ALA A 210 -7.76 -2.73 6.01
N ALA A 211 -7.47 -2.44 7.29
CA ALA A 211 -6.19 -2.78 7.93
C ALA A 211 -5.95 -4.29 7.99
N PHE A 212 -6.98 -5.06 8.35
CA PHE A 212 -6.89 -6.53 8.33
C PHE A 212 -6.59 -7.07 6.92
N LEU A 213 -7.27 -6.57 5.88
CA LEU A 213 -7.01 -6.99 4.50
C LEU A 213 -5.57 -6.65 4.05
N ALA A 214 -5.10 -5.44 4.36
CA ALA A 214 -3.74 -5.01 4.02
C ALA A 214 -2.67 -5.84 4.75
N THR A 215 -2.89 -6.16 6.03
CA THR A 215 -1.98 -6.98 6.83
C THR A 215 -1.94 -8.43 6.34
N VAL A 216 -3.09 -9.05 6.04
CA VAL A 216 -3.15 -10.39 5.42
C VAL A 216 -2.40 -10.41 4.09
N GLY A 217 -2.58 -9.38 3.26
CA GLY A 217 -1.82 -9.23 2.02
C GLY A 217 -0.31 -9.15 2.26
N ALA A 218 0.13 -8.34 3.22
CA ALA A 218 1.54 -8.17 3.56
C ALA A 218 2.15 -9.47 4.10
N ILE A 219 1.42 -10.21 4.95
CA ILE A 219 1.85 -11.51 5.48
C ILE A 219 1.95 -12.55 4.34
N SER A 220 0.97 -12.60 3.43
CA SER A 220 1.00 -13.49 2.26
C SER A 220 2.24 -13.24 1.41
N ARG A 221 2.54 -11.97 1.12
CA ARG A 221 3.75 -11.55 0.39
C ARG A 221 5.03 -11.99 1.10
N TRP A 222 5.08 -11.80 2.41
CA TRP A 222 6.22 -12.17 3.24
C TRP A 222 6.45 -13.69 3.25
N LEU A 223 5.40 -14.48 3.47
CA LEU A 223 5.46 -15.94 3.48
C LEU A 223 5.98 -16.50 2.16
N VAL A 224 5.48 -15.98 1.02
CA VAL A 224 5.93 -16.43 -0.30
C VAL A 224 7.38 -16.03 -0.56
N GLY A 225 7.78 -14.80 -0.19
CA GLY A 225 9.18 -14.38 -0.30
C GLY A 225 10.13 -15.27 0.51
N ARG A 226 9.77 -15.55 1.77
CA ARG A 226 10.53 -16.48 2.63
C ARG A 226 10.53 -17.91 2.08
N GLY A 227 9.41 -18.37 1.54
CA GLY A 227 9.31 -19.70 0.92
C GLY A 227 10.22 -19.86 -0.30
N VAL A 228 10.30 -18.85 -1.17
CA VAL A 228 11.19 -18.86 -2.34
C VAL A 228 12.67 -18.83 -1.91
N MET A 229 13.02 -18.02 -0.91
CA MET A 229 14.37 -17.96 -0.34
C MET A 229 14.77 -19.29 0.30
N TRP A 230 13.86 -19.90 1.05
CA TRP A 230 14.05 -21.22 1.65
C TRP A 230 14.27 -22.30 0.58
N ALA A 231 13.46 -22.30 -0.49
CA ALA A 231 13.61 -23.22 -1.61
C ALA A 231 14.95 -23.04 -2.34
N ALA A 232 15.52 -21.83 -2.33
CA ALA A 232 16.84 -21.54 -2.90
C ALA A 232 18.01 -21.83 -1.93
N GLY A 233 17.75 -22.30 -0.71
CA GLY A 233 18.78 -22.57 0.30
C GLY A 233 19.37 -21.33 0.96
N LEU A 234 18.72 -20.17 0.82
CA LEU A 234 19.11 -18.89 1.42
C LEU A 234 18.36 -18.71 2.74
N HIS A 235 18.79 -19.46 3.76
CA HIS A 235 18.18 -19.41 5.09
C HIS A 235 18.69 -18.20 5.89
N GLY A 236 17.78 -17.35 6.39
CA GLY A 236 18.13 -16.28 7.34
C GLY A 236 18.14 -14.85 6.80
N VAL A 237 17.79 -14.61 5.54
CA VAL A 237 17.72 -13.25 4.99
C VAL A 237 16.32 -12.64 5.02
N ASP A 238 16.32 -11.38 5.41
CA ASP A 238 15.18 -10.48 5.48
C ASP A 238 14.98 -9.79 4.12
N THR A 239 13.82 -10.00 3.51
CA THR A 239 13.45 -9.37 2.22
C THR A 239 12.97 -7.93 2.42
N VAL A 240 12.69 -7.17 1.34
CA VAL A 240 12.10 -5.81 1.42
C VAL A 240 10.83 -5.76 2.30
N GLY A 241 10.10 -6.87 2.45
CA GLY A 241 8.93 -6.97 3.33
C GLY A 241 9.25 -7.14 4.83
N ASP A 242 10.44 -7.62 5.18
CA ASP A 242 10.86 -7.96 6.55
C ASP A 242 11.24 -6.74 7.41
N SER A 243 11.74 -5.67 6.79
CA SER A 243 12.38 -4.58 7.54
C SER A 243 11.51 -3.35 7.76
N GLY A 244 10.38 -3.23 7.04
CA GLY A 244 9.53 -2.03 7.05
C GLY A 244 8.16 -2.18 7.70
N VAL A 245 7.58 -3.38 7.70
CA VAL A 245 6.14 -3.58 8.00
C VAL A 245 5.86 -4.86 8.77
N THR A 246 6.53 -5.95 8.43
CA THR A 246 6.41 -7.16 9.24
C THR A 246 7.36 -7.00 10.40
N PRO A 247 6.85 -6.96 11.64
CA PRO A 247 7.75 -7.13 12.75
C PRO A 247 8.35 -8.54 12.60
N GLY A 248 9.65 -8.71 12.85
CA GLY A 248 10.22 -10.04 13.01
C GLY A 248 9.32 -10.89 13.94
N THR A 249 9.39 -12.21 13.87
CA THR A 249 8.51 -13.11 14.64
C THR A 249 8.29 -12.66 16.10
N SER A 250 9.31 -12.09 16.74
CA SER A 250 9.26 -11.46 18.07
C SER A 250 8.33 -10.24 18.20
N ALA A 251 8.27 -9.37 17.20
CA ALA A 251 7.45 -8.17 17.24
C ALA A 251 6.03 -8.43 16.68
N LEU A 252 5.79 -9.53 15.96
CA LEU A 252 4.45 -10.06 15.69
C LEU A 252 3.81 -10.53 17.01
N TRP A 253 4.58 -11.25 17.83
CA TRP A 253 4.20 -11.53 19.21
C TRP A 253 3.97 -10.24 20.00
N ALA A 254 4.81 -9.21 19.87
CA ALA A 254 4.60 -7.93 20.55
C ALA A 254 3.33 -7.17 20.10
N VAL A 255 2.97 -7.20 18.81
CA VAL A 255 1.73 -6.58 18.31
C VAL A 255 0.50 -7.37 18.74
N VAL A 256 0.60 -8.70 18.79
CA VAL A 256 -0.45 -9.57 19.33
C VAL A 256 -0.59 -9.37 20.85
N GLU A 257 0.51 -9.22 21.58
CA GLU A 257 0.54 -8.92 23.01
C GLU A 257 -0.06 -7.53 23.29
N LEU A 258 0.30 -6.52 22.50
CA LEU A 258 -0.25 -5.17 22.60
C LEU A 258 -1.75 -5.15 22.27
N GLY A 259 -2.19 -5.91 21.26
CA GLY A 259 -3.60 -6.11 20.96
C GLY A 259 -4.35 -6.85 22.08
N ARG A 260 -3.70 -7.80 22.76
CA ARG A 260 -4.22 -8.53 23.92
C ARG A 260 -4.34 -7.63 25.15
N GLU A 261 -3.37 -6.75 25.39
CA GLU A 261 -3.41 -5.75 26.45
C GLU A 261 -4.50 -4.69 26.23
N TRP A 262 -4.65 -4.22 24.98
CA TRP A 262 -5.73 -3.29 24.60
C TRP A 262 -7.11 -3.95 24.69
N GLY A 263 -7.24 -5.21 24.25
CA GLY A 263 -8.47 -6.00 24.38
C GLY A 263 -8.83 -6.29 25.85
N GLY A 264 -7.82 -6.53 26.70
CA GLY A 264 -8.02 -6.72 28.14
C GLY A 264 -8.49 -5.46 28.87
N ARG A 265 -8.14 -4.26 28.38
CA ARG A 265 -8.60 -2.98 28.93
C ARG A 265 -10.02 -2.58 28.53
N LEU A 266 -10.57 -3.19 27.49
CA LEU A 266 -11.98 -3.01 27.07
C LEU A 266 -12.94 -4.04 27.70
N GLY A 267 -12.41 -5.05 28.42
CA GLY A 267 -13.18 -6.10 29.09
C GLY A 267 -13.34 -5.94 30.60
N LEU A 268 -12.84 -4.85 31.18
CA LEU A 268 -13.02 -4.49 32.60
C LEU A 268 -13.32 -2.99 32.69
N GLY A 269 -14.57 -2.65 32.43
CA GLY A 269 -15.19 -1.34 32.61
C GLY A 269 -16.69 -1.50 32.61
#